data_AF-A0A842Q825-F1
#
_entry.id   AF-A0A842Q825-F1
#
_cell.length_a   1.000
_cell.length_b   1.000
_cell.length_c   1.000
_cell.angle_alpha   90.00
_cell.angle_beta   90.00
_cell.angle_gamma   90.00
#
_symmetry.space_group_name_H-M   'P 1'
#
loop_
_entity.id
_entity.type
_entity.pdbx_description
1 polymer ?
#
loop_
_entity_poly.entity_id
_entity_poly.type
_entity_poly.pdbx_seq_one_letter_code
_entity_poly.pdbx_strand_id
1 'polypeptide(L)'
;LTQSQLVDKLYGMYPQVESYLISFAVIAIFWISYHQVFNHIMGSPIQIVYLNLLFLMLITLLSLSTSLIINYDSYQIPYIVYCTIVIMTSSLLTVIWWYATRDRKLINKNIHPLFVKGVMVNLLSIPAVFCLSIFVSFIDLNIAQYIWLGIAPLSFIFRKKYKH
;
A
#
# COMPACT_ATOMS: atom_id res chain seq x y z
N LEU A 1 28.92 -23.16 9.64
CA LEU A 1 28.92 -21.70 9.93
C LEU A 1 29.49 -21.52 11.32
N THR A 2 30.69 -20.94 11.45
CA THR A 2 31.19 -20.48 12.74
C THR A 2 30.43 -19.22 13.18
N GLN A 3 30.47 -18.88 14.46
CA GLN A 3 29.81 -17.67 14.99
C GLN A 3 30.32 -16.40 14.30
N SER A 4 31.61 -16.31 13.98
CA SER A 4 32.19 -15.20 13.20
C SER A 4 31.63 -15.11 11.78
N GLN A 5 31.54 -16.24 11.06
CA GLN A 5 30.97 -16.28 9.72
C GLN A 5 29.47 -15.92 9.69
N LEU A 6 28.73 -16.19 10.77
CA LEU A 6 27.35 -15.77 10.91
C LEU A 6 27.25 -14.25 11.10
N VAL A 7 28.10 -13.67 11.96
CA VAL A 7 28.14 -12.22 12.20
C VAL A 7 28.50 -11.46 10.92
N ASP A 8 29.48 -11.92 10.15
CA ASP A 8 29.84 -11.31 8.86
C ASP A 8 28.68 -11.37 7.86
N LYS A 9 27.94 -12.49 7.81
CA LYS A 9 26.74 -12.60 6.98
C LYS A 9 25.65 -11.62 7.43
N LEU A 10 25.44 -11.43 8.74
CA LEU A 10 24.44 -10.50 9.27
C LEU A 10 24.77 -9.05 8.91
N TYR A 11 26.05 -8.64 8.96
CA TYR A 11 26.47 -7.32 8.49
C TYR A 11 26.22 -7.14 6.99
N GLY A 12 26.42 -8.19 6.19
CA GLY A 12 26.10 -8.20 4.76
C GLY A 12 24.61 -8.06 4.42
N MET A 13 23.69 -8.22 5.38
CA MET A 13 22.24 -8.11 5.15
C MET A 13 21.71 -6.67 5.19
N TYR A 14 22.54 -5.66 5.47
CA TYR A 14 22.09 -4.27 5.59
C TYR A 14 21.23 -3.77 4.40
N PRO A 15 21.60 -4.00 3.12
CA PRO A 15 20.77 -3.57 1.98
C PRO A 15 19.40 -4.27 1.91
N GLN A 16 19.34 -5.53 2.38
CA GLN A 16 18.11 -6.31 2.41
C GLN A 16 17.15 -5.79 3.49
N VAL A 17 17.70 -5.34 4.62
CA VAL A 17 16.93 -4.69 5.70
C VAL A 17 16.34 -3.38 5.22
N GLU A 18 17.08 -2.59 4.43
CA GLU A 18 16.55 -1.34 3.85
C GLU A 18 15.35 -1.60 2.94
N SER A 19 15.48 -2.53 1.98
CA SER A 19 14.38 -2.92 1.09
C SER A 19 13.17 -3.45 1.86
N TYR A 20 13.42 -4.24 2.92
CA TYR A 20 12.37 -4.70 3.83
C TYR A 20 11.65 -3.54 4.53
N LEU A 21 12.38 -2.56 5.06
CA LEU A 21 11.80 -1.39 5.75
C LEU A 21 10.95 -0.53 4.81
N ILE A 22 11.40 -0.33 3.57
CA ILE A 22 10.63 0.39 2.55
C ILE A 22 9.31 -0.35 2.27
N SER A 23 9.36 -1.66 2.05
CA SER A 23 8.15 -2.47 1.83
C SER A 23 7.22 -2.50 3.05
N PHE A 24 7.78 -2.57 4.26
CA PHE A 24 7.00 -2.46 5.50
C PHE A 24 6.29 -1.11 5.60
N ALA A 25 6.94 -0.01 5.21
CA ALA A 25 6.31 1.31 5.19
C ALA A 25 5.09 1.36 4.25
N VAL A 26 5.16 0.69 3.08
CA VAL A 26 4.01 0.56 2.17
C VAL A 26 2.87 -0.20 2.84
N ILE A 27 3.15 -1.33 3.50
CA ILE A 27 2.14 -2.11 4.25
C ILE A 27 1.55 -1.28 5.40
N ALA A 28 2.36 -0.50 6.12
CA ALA A 28 1.90 0.37 7.19
C ALA A 28 0.95 1.47 6.67
N ILE A 29 1.24 2.05 5.50
CA ILE A 29 0.34 3.03 4.84
C ILE A 29 -1.00 2.38 4.49
N PHE A 30 -0.99 1.13 4.01
CA PHE A 30 -2.21 0.37 3.77
C PHE A 30 -2.99 0.12 5.06
N TRP A 31 -2.32 -0.24 6.15
CA TRP A 31 -2.98 -0.45 7.44
C TRP A 31 -3.67 0.81 7.95
N ILE A 32 -3.01 1.98 7.85
CA ILE A 32 -3.64 3.24 8.26
C ILE A 32 -4.82 3.59 7.34
N SER A 33 -4.68 3.38 6.03
CA SER A 33 -5.76 3.65 5.07
C SER A 33 -6.94 2.70 5.27
N TYR A 34 -6.68 1.45 5.63
CA TYR A 34 -7.68 0.47 6.01
C TYR A 34 -8.47 0.96 7.22
N HIS A 35 -7.81 1.35 8.30
CA HIS A 35 -8.49 1.89 9.49
C HIS A 35 -9.29 3.16 9.16
N GLN A 36 -8.77 4.03 8.29
CA GLN A 36 -9.51 5.20 7.83
C GLN A 36 -10.80 4.85 7.10
N VAL A 37 -10.80 3.79 6.28
CA VAL A 37 -11.99 3.32 5.58
C VAL A 37 -12.95 2.62 6.54
N PHE A 38 -12.47 1.59 7.25
CA PHE A 38 -13.32 0.71 8.07
C PHE A 38 -13.87 1.37 9.33
N ASN A 39 -13.19 2.38 9.92
CA ASN A 39 -13.73 3.12 11.07
C ASN A 39 -15.03 3.89 10.74
N HIS A 40 -15.32 4.13 9.47
CA HIS A 40 -16.53 4.83 9.03
C HIS A 40 -17.61 3.89 8.49
N ILE A 41 -17.30 2.59 8.31
CA ILE A 41 -18.25 1.59 7.85
C ILE A 41 -19.05 1.09 9.05
N MET A 42 -20.36 1.33 9.04
CA MET A 42 -21.31 0.83 10.02
C MET A 42 -21.87 -0.52 9.56
N GLY A 43 -21.59 -1.55 10.37
CA GLY A 43 -22.01 -2.93 10.11
C GLY A 43 -21.06 -3.70 9.19
N SER A 44 -21.23 -5.02 9.17
CA SER A 44 -20.34 -5.94 8.44
C SER A 44 -21.17 -6.84 7.50
N PRO A 45 -21.74 -6.29 6.41
CA PRO A 45 -22.44 -7.11 5.43
C PRO A 45 -21.46 -8.13 4.83
N ILE A 46 -21.93 -9.34 4.53
CA ILE A 46 -21.08 -10.45 4.10
C ILE A 46 -20.22 -10.10 2.86
N GLN A 47 -20.71 -9.22 1.99
CA GLN A 47 -19.97 -8.71 0.84
C GLN A 47 -18.70 -7.95 1.24
N ILE A 48 -18.77 -7.09 2.27
CA ILE A 48 -17.61 -6.37 2.81
C ILE A 48 -16.62 -7.35 3.44
N VAL A 49 -17.11 -8.42 4.08
CA VAL A 49 -16.26 -9.47 4.65
C VAL A 49 -15.47 -10.18 3.55
N TYR A 50 -16.09 -10.58 2.44
CA TYR A 50 -15.38 -11.18 1.31
C TYR A 50 -14.35 -10.23 0.67
N LEU A 51 -14.69 -8.94 0.50
CA LEU A 51 -13.74 -7.94 0.00
C LEU A 51 -12.56 -7.74 0.96
N ASN A 52 -12.80 -7.79 2.27
CA ASN A 52 -11.75 -7.74 3.28
C ASN A 52 -10.83 -8.97 3.23
N LEU A 53 -11.38 -10.18 3.06
CA LEU A 53 -10.57 -11.39 2.89
C LEU A 53 -9.69 -11.31 1.65
N LEU A 54 -10.23 -10.79 0.53
CA LEU A 54 -9.45 -10.55 -0.68
C LEU A 54 -8.34 -9.50 -0.45
N PHE A 55 -8.63 -8.43 0.30
CA PHE A 55 -7.63 -7.44 0.69
C PHE A 55 -6.51 -8.06 1.53
N LEU A 56 -6.85 -8.87 2.54
CA LEU A 56 -5.86 -9.58 3.35
C LEU A 56 -5.00 -10.53 2.52
N MET A 57 -5.59 -11.24 1.54
CA MET A 57 -4.84 -12.07 0.60
C MET A 57 -3.82 -11.25 -0.22
N LEU A 58 -4.19 -10.05 -0.67
CA LEU A 58 -3.25 -9.18 -1.39
C LEU A 58 -2.13 -8.65 -0.48
N ILE A 59 -2.44 -8.38 0.80
CA ILE A 59 -1.43 -7.98 1.81
C ILE A 59 -0.43 -9.12 2.06
N THR A 60 -0.87 -10.38 2.11
CA THR A 60 0.08 -11.50 2.26
C THR A 60 0.92 -11.71 0.99
N LEU A 61 0.35 -11.50 -0.20
CA LEU A 61 1.09 -11.49 -1.46
C LEU A 61 2.11 -10.35 -1.56
N LEU A 62 1.84 -9.20 -0.94
CA LEU A 62 2.78 -8.09 -0.79
C LEU A 62 4.03 -8.49 0.00
N SER A 63 3.86 -9.23 1.09
CA SER A 63 4.99 -9.78 1.85
C SER A 63 5.80 -10.78 1.02
N LEU A 64 5.12 -11.61 0.20
CA LEU A 64 5.80 -12.54 -0.71
C LEU A 64 6.59 -11.80 -1.80
N SER A 65 6.00 -10.80 -2.44
CA SER A 65 6.67 -10.03 -3.51
C SER A 65 7.79 -9.15 -2.98
N THR A 66 7.73 -8.72 -1.73
CA THR A 66 8.86 -8.07 -1.04
C THR A 66 10.10 -8.96 -1.03
N SER A 67 9.93 -10.25 -0.75
CA SER A 67 11.04 -11.22 -0.82
C SER A 67 11.60 -11.34 -2.23
N LEU A 68 10.76 -11.26 -3.27
CA LEU A 68 11.23 -11.25 -4.65
C LEU A 68 12.09 -10.02 -4.96
N ILE A 69 11.72 -8.84 -4.48
CA ILE A 69 12.54 -7.62 -4.64
C ILE A 69 13.88 -7.79 -3.91
N ILE A 70 13.88 -8.28 -2.67
CA ILE A 70 15.11 -8.42 -1.88
C ILE A 70 16.09 -9.39 -2.55
N ASN A 71 15.60 -10.49 -3.14
CA ASN A 71 16.46 -11.52 -3.73
C ASN A 71 16.81 -11.28 -5.20
N TYR A 72 16.05 -10.43 -5.90
CA TYR A 72 16.16 -10.22 -7.35
C TYR A 72 16.07 -8.73 -7.70
N ASP A 73 16.67 -7.86 -6.88
CA ASP A 73 16.62 -6.39 -6.97
C ASP A 73 17.08 -5.83 -8.33
N SER A 74 17.96 -6.57 -9.01
CA SER A 74 18.55 -6.24 -10.30
C SER A 74 17.61 -6.51 -11.47
N TYR A 75 16.49 -7.20 -11.24
CA TYR A 75 15.52 -7.57 -12.27
C TYR A 75 14.25 -6.74 -12.16
N GLN A 76 13.77 -6.27 -13.32
CA GLN A 76 12.57 -5.45 -13.40
C GLN A 76 11.28 -6.25 -13.10
N ILE A 77 11.26 -7.55 -13.37
CA ILE A 77 10.07 -8.40 -13.20
C ILE A 77 9.56 -8.41 -11.74
N PRO A 78 10.38 -8.73 -10.71
CA PRO A 78 9.99 -8.61 -9.30
C PRO A 78 9.36 -7.27 -8.94
N TYR A 79 9.94 -6.17 -9.44
CA TYR A 79 9.46 -4.82 -9.20
C TYR A 79 8.08 -4.57 -9.79
N ILE A 80 7.84 -4.99 -11.04
CA ILE A 80 6.54 -4.87 -11.71
C ILE A 80 5.49 -5.71 -10.99
N VAL A 81 5.83 -6.94 -10.59
CA VAL A 81 4.94 -7.83 -9.82
C VAL A 81 4.53 -7.16 -8.50
N TYR A 82 5.49 -6.63 -7.75
CA TYR A 82 5.21 -5.90 -6.51
C TYR A 82 4.29 -4.70 -6.75
N CYS A 83 4.64 -3.82 -7.69
CA CYS A 83 3.84 -2.62 -7.99
C CYS A 83 2.41 -2.99 -8.42
N THR A 84 2.24 -4.07 -9.19
CA THR A 84 0.93 -4.57 -9.62
C THR A 84 0.09 -5.00 -8.42
N ILE A 85 0.67 -5.75 -7.48
CA ILE A 85 -0.03 -6.17 -6.25
C ILE A 85 -0.43 -4.94 -5.43
N VAL A 86 0.45 -3.93 -5.31
CA VAL A 86 0.13 -2.67 -4.62
C VAL A 86 -1.05 -1.95 -5.29
N ILE A 87 -1.04 -1.82 -6.62
CA ILE A 87 -2.12 -1.19 -7.39
C ILE A 87 -3.44 -1.94 -7.17
N MET A 88 -3.43 -3.27 -7.24
CA MET A 88 -4.61 -4.10 -6.97
C MET A 88 -5.12 -3.89 -5.55
N THR A 89 -4.22 -3.87 -4.56
CA THR A 89 -4.56 -3.68 -3.13
C THR A 89 -5.23 -2.33 -2.90
N SER A 90 -4.67 -1.26 -3.44
CA SER A 90 -5.24 0.09 -3.27
C SER A 90 -6.54 0.28 -4.05
N SER A 91 -6.62 -0.31 -5.25
CA SER A 91 -7.86 -0.30 -6.04
C SER A 91 -8.99 -1.03 -5.31
N LEU A 92 -8.70 -2.16 -4.67
CA LEU A 92 -9.68 -2.90 -3.87
C LEU A 92 -10.16 -2.08 -2.67
N LEU A 93 -9.26 -1.41 -1.95
CA LEU A 93 -9.65 -0.53 -0.84
C LEU A 93 -10.51 0.66 -1.31
N THR A 94 -10.22 1.18 -2.50
CA THR A 94 -11.04 2.21 -3.18
C THR A 94 -12.43 1.69 -3.51
N VAL A 95 -12.54 0.46 -4.02
CA VAL A 95 -13.83 -0.20 -4.31
C VAL A 95 -14.62 -0.43 -3.04
N ILE A 96 -13.99 -0.86 -1.95
CA ILE A 96 -14.64 -1.03 -0.63
C ILE A 96 -15.21 0.32 -0.17
N TRP A 97 -14.42 1.39 -0.23
CA TRP A 97 -14.86 2.73 0.15
C TRP A 97 -16.03 3.23 -0.71
N TRP A 98 -15.92 3.04 -2.02
CA TRP A 98 -16.99 3.41 -2.95
C TRP A 98 -18.28 2.63 -2.67
N TYR A 99 -18.19 1.32 -2.45
CA TYR A 99 -19.34 0.47 -2.14
C TYR A 99 -20.02 0.91 -0.83
N ALA A 100 -19.23 1.19 0.21
CA ALA A 100 -19.77 1.65 1.49
C ALA A 100 -20.41 3.05 1.42
N THR A 101 -19.86 3.94 0.59
CA THR A 101 -20.33 5.34 0.46
C THR A 101 -21.49 5.53 -0.52
N ARG A 102 -21.64 4.65 -1.53
CA ARG A 102 -22.62 4.80 -2.61
C ARG A 102 -24.06 4.96 -2.14
N ASP A 103 -24.50 4.16 -1.16
CA ASP A 103 -25.88 4.18 -0.68
C ASP A 103 -26.06 4.96 0.63
N ARG A 104 -24.98 5.46 1.25
CA ARG A 104 -24.94 6.03 2.62
C ARG A 104 -25.64 5.19 3.71
N LYS A 105 -25.96 3.92 3.42
CA LYS A 105 -26.59 2.99 4.35
C LYS A 105 -25.57 2.36 5.30
N LEU A 106 -24.34 2.19 4.81
CA LEU A 106 -23.24 1.54 5.53
C LEU A 106 -22.28 2.56 6.16
N ILE A 107 -22.62 3.84 6.18
CA ILE A 107 -21.75 4.91 6.69
C ILE A 107 -22.60 5.89 7.48
N ASN A 108 -22.05 6.50 8.54
CA ASN A 108 -22.78 7.49 9.33
C ASN A 108 -23.26 8.65 8.44
N LYS A 109 -24.56 8.95 8.49
CA LYS A 109 -25.20 9.99 7.66
C LYS A 109 -24.66 11.39 7.90
N ASN A 110 -23.99 11.61 9.04
CA ASN A 110 -23.41 12.89 9.43
C ASN A 110 -22.01 13.16 8.85
N ILE A 111 -21.47 12.26 8.02
CA ILE A 111 -20.14 12.46 7.42
C ILE A 111 -20.21 13.50 6.29
N HIS A 112 -19.31 14.49 6.38
CA HIS A 112 -19.23 15.58 5.43
C HIS A 112 -18.83 15.08 4.02
N PRO A 113 -19.49 15.50 2.93
CA PRO A 113 -19.21 15.00 1.58
C PRO A 113 -17.79 15.32 1.09
N LEU A 114 -17.16 16.38 1.59
CA LEU A 114 -15.76 16.69 1.28
C LEU A 114 -14.79 15.66 1.87
N PHE A 115 -15.08 15.12 3.05
CA PHE A 115 -14.29 14.07 3.66
C PHE A 115 -14.33 12.79 2.80
N VAL A 116 -15.52 12.42 2.31
CA VAL A 116 -15.69 11.25 1.42
C VAL A 116 -14.84 11.36 0.17
N LYS A 117 -14.87 12.53 -0.48
CA LYS A 117 -14.03 12.81 -1.66
C LYS A 117 -12.55 12.83 -1.31
N GLY A 118 -12.17 13.38 -0.16
CA GLY A 118 -10.79 13.42 0.32
C GLY A 118 -10.19 12.03 0.51
N VAL A 119 -10.94 11.11 1.15
CA VAL A 119 -10.54 9.71 1.31
C VAL A 119 -10.42 9.04 -0.07
N MET A 120 -11.38 9.24 -0.97
CA MET A 120 -11.34 8.67 -2.32
C MET A 120 -10.09 9.11 -3.11
N VAL A 121 -9.78 10.41 -3.09
CA VAL A 121 -8.59 10.97 -3.76
C VAL A 121 -7.30 10.41 -3.16
N ASN A 122 -7.23 10.29 -1.82
CA ASN A 122 -6.08 9.69 -1.16
C ASN A 122 -5.87 8.23 -1.57
N LEU A 123 -6.94 7.43 -1.62
CA LEU A 123 -6.88 6.01 -2.02
C LEU A 123 -6.49 5.83 -3.50
N LEU A 124 -6.90 6.75 -4.37
CA LEU A 124 -6.53 6.79 -5.80
C LEU A 124 -5.11 7.32 -6.05
N SER A 125 -4.54 8.07 -5.11
CA SER A 125 -3.18 8.60 -5.25
C SER A 125 -2.12 7.49 -5.23
N ILE A 126 -2.31 6.47 -4.39
CA ILE A 126 -1.39 5.32 -4.26
C ILE A 126 -1.23 4.57 -5.60
N PRO A 127 -2.30 4.06 -6.26
CA PRO A 127 -2.16 3.36 -7.52
C PRO A 127 -1.63 4.27 -8.62
N ALA A 128 -1.95 5.57 -8.62
CA ALA A 128 -1.37 6.51 -9.58
C ALA A 128 0.15 6.64 -9.44
N VAL A 129 0.65 6.75 -8.21
CA VAL A 129 2.10 6.81 -7.91
C VAL A 129 2.79 5.50 -8.34
N PHE A 130 2.20 4.35 -8.03
CA PHE A 130 2.79 3.05 -8.40
C PHE A 130 2.74 2.77 -9.91
N CYS A 131 1.70 3.20 -10.61
CA CYS A 131 1.66 3.16 -12.07
C CYS A 131 2.79 4.02 -12.67
N LEU A 132 2.96 5.25 -12.19
CA LEU A 132 4.08 6.12 -12.60
C LEU A 132 5.44 5.46 -12.32
N SER A 133 5.57 4.82 -11.16
CA SER A 133 6.76 4.08 -10.75
C SER A 133 7.12 2.94 -11.71
N ILE A 134 6.12 2.20 -12.22
CA ILE A 134 6.33 1.18 -13.24
C ILE A 134 6.90 1.81 -14.52
N PHE A 135 6.36 2.95 -14.98
CA PHE A 135 6.89 3.63 -16.16
C PHE A 135 8.34 4.10 -15.96
N VAL A 136 8.66 4.64 -14.78
CA VAL A 136 10.05 5.07 -14.46
C VAL A 136 11.00 3.87 -14.37
N SER A 137 10.52 2.70 -13.95
CA SER A 137 11.35 1.48 -13.86
C SER A 137 11.95 1.02 -15.19
N PHE A 138 11.36 1.42 -16.33
CA PHE A 138 11.93 1.14 -17.66
C PHE A 138 13.11 2.06 -18.02
N ILE A 139 13.29 3.17 -17.29
CA ILE A 139 14.40 4.11 -17.45
C ILE A 139 15.48 3.81 -16.42
N ASP A 140 15.11 3.78 -15.14
CA ASP A 140 16.02 3.52 -14.03
C ASP A 140 15.29 2.85 -12.86
N LEU A 141 15.69 1.61 -12.55
CA LEU A 141 15.10 0.79 -11.50
C LEU A 141 15.43 1.32 -10.09
N ASN A 142 16.61 1.89 -9.89
CA ASN A 142 17.01 2.44 -8.59
C ASN A 142 16.15 3.66 -8.26
N ILE A 143 16.00 4.59 -9.21
CA ILE A 143 15.17 5.79 -9.03
C ILE A 143 13.71 5.38 -8.79
N ALA A 144 13.21 4.39 -9.52
CA ALA A 144 11.83 3.92 -9.40
C ALA A 144 11.51 3.39 -7.98
N GLN A 145 12.44 2.78 -7.27
CA GLN A 145 12.20 2.31 -5.89
C GLN A 145 12.00 3.47 -4.90
N TYR A 146 12.75 4.57 -5.05
CA TYR A 146 12.63 5.73 -4.15
C TYR A 146 11.34 6.54 -4.35
N ILE A 147 10.67 6.42 -5.49
CA ILE A 147 9.36 7.06 -5.74
C ILE A 147 8.33 6.64 -4.67
N TRP A 148 8.44 5.43 -4.12
CA TRP A 148 7.53 4.92 -3.09
C TRP A 148 7.59 5.75 -1.80
N LEU A 149 8.74 6.36 -1.48
CA LEU A 149 8.88 7.24 -0.32
C LEU A 149 8.04 8.51 -0.45
N GLY A 150 7.70 8.93 -1.68
CA GLY A 150 6.82 10.06 -1.94
C GLY A 150 5.38 9.85 -1.47
N ILE A 151 4.97 8.61 -1.19
CA ILE A 151 3.60 8.28 -0.76
C ILE A 151 3.35 8.74 0.68
N ALA A 152 4.35 8.64 1.56
CA ALA A 152 4.24 9.05 2.94
C ALA A 152 3.87 10.55 3.08
N PRO A 153 4.60 11.52 2.47
CA PRO A 153 4.23 12.93 2.55
C PRO A 153 2.91 13.23 1.84
N LEU A 154 2.63 12.61 0.68
CA LEU A 154 1.35 12.78 -0.01
C LEU A 154 0.18 12.41 0.90
N SER A 155 0.22 11.21 1.50
CA SER A 155 -0.83 10.76 2.40
C SER A 155 -0.97 11.66 3.64
N PHE A 156 0.13 12.17 4.18
CA PHE A 156 0.12 13.05 5.36
C PHE A 156 -0.49 14.42 5.04
N ILE A 157 -0.14 15.02 3.90
CA ILE A 157 -0.65 16.32 3.46
C ILE A 157 -2.15 16.24 3.18
N PHE A 158 -2.61 15.20 2.48
CA PHE A 158 -4.04 15.02 2.20
C PHE A 158 -4.84 14.82 3.49
N ARG A 159 -4.32 14.06 4.45
CA ARG A 159 -4.96 13.87 5.76
C ARG A 159 -5.08 15.16 6.57
N LYS A 160 -4.08 16.06 6.50
CA LYS A 160 -4.15 17.36 7.18
C LYS A 160 -5.18 18.29 6.51
N LYS A 161 -5.32 18.23 5.19
CA LYS A 161 -6.22 19.11 4.42
C LYS A 161 -7.71 18.80 4.63
N TYR A 162 -8.07 17.54 4.90
CA TYR A 162 -9.47 17.10 5.04
C TYR A 162 -9.84 16.72 6.49
N LYS A 163 -9.14 17.25 7.49
CA LYS A 163 -9.38 16.99 8.92
C LYS A 163 -10.58 17.77 9.50
N HIS A 164 -11.45 18.32 8.66
CA HIS A 164 -12.62 19.13 9.01
C HIS A 164 -13.90 18.52 8.43
#